data_AF-A0A9W5YYA3-F1
#
_entry.id   AF-A0A9W5YYA3-F1
#
_cell.length_a   1.000
_cell.length_b   1.000
_cell.length_c   1.000
_cell.angle_alpha   90.00
_cell.angle_beta   90.00
_cell.angle_gamma   90.00
#
_symmetry.space_group_name_H-M   'P 1'
#
loop_
_entity.id
_entity.type
_entity.pdbx_description
1 polymer ?
#
loop_
_entity_poly.entity_id
_entity_poly.type
_entity_poly.pdbx_seq_one_letter_code
_entity_poly.pdbx_strand_id
1 'polypeptide(L)' 'MSLLGKKFPTPVAKPLGPFFAAGLVILYGVNSFANVMMSTAEFKNDPRNPNLKNQKH' A
#
# COMPACT_ATOMS: atom_id res chain seq x y z
N MET A 1 -37.62 2.40 -7.41
CA MET A 1 -36.79 1.38 -6.70
C MET A 1 -35.33 1.75 -6.93
N SER A 2 -34.49 1.76 -5.90
CA SER A 2 -33.04 2.03 -6.08
C SER A 2 -32.44 0.98 -7.02
N LEU A 3 -31.64 1.42 -8.00
CA LEU A 3 -30.93 0.55 -8.97
C LEU A 3 -30.02 -0.48 -8.31
N LEU A 4 -29.64 -0.26 -7.05
CA LEU A 4 -28.68 -1.07 -6.29
C LEU A 4 -29.33 -1.98 -5.23
N GLY A 5 -30.67 -2.12 -5.26
CA GLY A 5 -31.39 -2.87 -4.23
C GLY A 5 -31.41 -2.17 -2.86
N LYS A 6 -31.95 -2.83 -1.83
CA LYS A 6 -31.94 -2.31 -0.45
C LYS A 6 -30.58 -2.56 0.19
N LYS A 7 -29.96 -1.52 0.75
CA LYS A 7 -28.74 -1.62 1.57
C LYS A 7 -29.12 -1.89 3.04
N PHE A 8 -28.56 -2.95 3.61
CA PHE A 8 -28.72 -3.29 5.02
C PHE A 8 -27.50 -2.82 5.84
N PRO A 9 -27.68 -2.31 7.07
CA PRO A 9 -26.60 -1.79 7.90
C PRO A 9 -25.85 -2.91 8.66
N THR A 10 -25.21 -3.82 7.93
CA THR A 10 -24.41 -4.90 8.54
C THR A 10 -23.15 -4.34 9.19
N PRO A 11 -22.80 -4.74 10.42
CA PRO A 11 -21.59 -4.27 11.09
C PRO A 11 -20.33 -4.90 10.49
N VAL A 12 -19.73 -4.24 9.49
CA VAL A 12 -18.54 -4.74 8.78
C VAL A 12 -17.23 -4.28 9.45
N ALA A 13 -17.16 -3.03 9.91
CA ALA A 13 -15.91 -2.45 10.42
C ALA A 13 -15.41 -3.12 11.71
N LYS A 14 -16.32 -3.53 12.60
CA LYS A 14 -15.96 -4.15 13.89
C LYS A 14 -15.27 -5.51 13.73
N PRO A 15 -15.83 -6.50 13.01
CA PRO A 15 -15.16 -7.78 12.81
C PRO A 15 -13.93 -7.66 11.89
N LEU A 16 -13.93 -6.74 10.93
CA LEU A 16 -12.80 -6.55 10.01
C LEU A 16 -11.67 -5.66 10.56
N GLY A 17 -11.87 -5.00 11.69
CA GLY A 17 -10.89 -4.12 12.34
C GLY A 17 -9.46 -4.67 12.40
N PRO A 18 -9.22 -5.89 12.95
CA PRO A 18 -7.86 -6.45 13.01
C PRO A 18 -7.24 -6.67 11.63
N PHE A 19 -8.03 -7.00 10.60
CA PHE A 19 -7.52 -7.17 9.24
C PHE A 19 -7.14 -5.84 8.59
N PHE A 20 -7.93 -4.78 8.83
CA PHE A 20 -7.54 -3.44 8.39
C PHE A 20 -6.27 -2.95 9.09
N ALA A 21 -6.16 -3.18 10.40
CA ALA A 21 -4.95 -2.84 11.15
C ALA A 21 -3.73 -3.60 10.62
N ALA A 22 -3.84 -4.92 10.43
CA ALA A 22 -2.78 -5.73 9.84
C ALA A 22 -2.41 -5.26 8.42
N GLY A 23 -3.40 -4.93 7.59
CA GLY A 23 -3.18 -4.41 6.25
C GLY A 23 -2.37 -3.11 6.24
N LEU A 24 -2.65 -2.19 7.18
CA LEU A 24 -1.88 -0.95 7.32
C LEU A 24 -0.43 -1.21 7.78
N VAL A 25 -0.24 -2.14 8.74
CA VAL A 25 1.10 -2.52 9.21
C VAL A 25 1.93 -3.12 8.07
N ILE A 26 1.35 -4.05 7.32
CA ILE A 26 2.05 -4.68 6.19
C ILE A 26 2.31 -3.69 5.06
N LEU A 27 1.35 -2.82 4.75
CA LEU A 27 1.53 -1.77 3.74
C LEU A 27 2.72 -0.88 4.10
N TYR A 28 2.81 -0.42 5.35
CA TYR A 28 3.93 0.39 5.82
C TYR A 28 5.26 -0.37 5.77
N GLY A 29 5.26 -1.63 6.22
CA GLY A 29 6.45 -2.48 6.21
C GLY A 29 6.98 -2.72 4.79
N VAL A 30 6.12 -3.13 3.86
CA VAL A 30 6.48 -3.39 2.47
C VAL A 30 6.93 -2.11 1.77
N ASN A 31 6.24 -0.98 1.99
CA ASN A 31 6.63 0.29 1.40
C ASN A 31 8.03 0.73 1.88
N SER A 32 8.29 0.65 3.18
CA SER A 32 9.58 1.01 3.76
C SER A 32 10.70 0.10 3.25
N PHE A 33 10.45 -1.21 3.23
CA PHE A 33 11.45 -2.19 2.79
C PHE A 33 11.73 -2.11 1.29
N ALA A 34 10.71 -1.86 0.46
CA ALA A 34 10.89 -1.63 -0.97
C ALA A 34 11.84 -0.44 -1.23
N ASN A 35 11.70 0.66 -0.48
CA ASN A 35 12.62 1.80 -0.61
C ASN A 35 14.08 1.42 -0.29
N VAL A 36 14.30 0.58 0.73
CA VAL A 36 15.64 0.06 1.06
C VAL A 36 16.17 -0.81 -0.08
N MET A 37 15.39 -1.75 -0.59
CA MET A 37 15.81 -2.64 -1.68
C MET A 37 16.16 -1.89 -2.96
N MET A 38 15.40 -0.84 -3.29
CA MET A 38 15.66 0.02 -4.43
C MET A 38 16.96 0.84 -4.29
N SER A 39 17.53 0.96 -3.09
CA SER A 39 18.80 1.65 -2.85
C SER A 39 20.03 0.72 -2.90
N THR A 40 19.83 -0.59 -3.04
CA THR A 40 20.91 -1.57 -3.12
C THR A 40 21.77 -1.39 -4.37
N ALA A 41 23.01 -1.89 -4.34
CA ALA A 41 23.95 -1.73 -5.45
C ALA A 41 23.43 -2.28 -6.79
N GLU A 42 22.65 -3.36 -6.73
CA GLU A 42 22.04 -4.02 -7.90
C GLU A 42 20.97 -3.13 -8.56
N PHE A 43 20.09 -2.53 -7.75
CA PHE A 43 18.88 -1.87 -8.27
C PHE A 43 18.93 -0.33 -8.24
N LYS A 44 19.95 0.27 -7.62
CA LYS A 44 20.06 1.74 -7.52
C LYS A 44 20.13 2.46 -8.86
N ASN A 45 20.72 1.82 -9.87
CA ASN A 45 20.94 2.40 -11.20
C ASN A 45 19.96 1.86 -12.26
N ASP A 46 18.95 1.06 -11.87
CA ASP A 46 17.94 0.59 -12.81
C ASP A 46 17.10 1.79 -13.30
N PRO A 47 16.96 2.03 -14.61
CA PRO A 47 16.20 3.17 -15.15
C PRO A 47 14.71 3.17 -14.76
N ARG A 48 14.19 2.02 -14.30
CA ARG A 48 12.81 1.88 -13.80
C ARG A 48 12.68 2.29 -12.34
N ASN A 49 13.80 2.47 -11.63
CA ASN A 49 13.80 2.82 -10.22
C ASN A 49 13.19 4.23 -10.02
N PRO A 50 12.05 4.35 -9.32
CA PRO A 50 11.40 5.64 -9.12
C PRO A 50 12.27 6.64 -8.35
N ASN A 51 13.24 6.17 -7.55
CA ASN A 51 14.13 7.05 -6.80
C ASN A 51 15.01 7.90 -7.73
N LEU A 52 15.31 7.45 -8.94
CA LEU A 52 16.08 8.21 -9.92
C LEU A 52 15.31 9.41 -10.47
N LYS A 53 13.97 9.34 -10.56
CA LYS A 53 13.14 10.44 -11.07
C LYS A 53 13.05 11.61 -10.10
N ASN A 54 13.22 11.33 -8.80
CA ASN A 54 13.21 12.34 -7.75
C ASN A 54 14.61 12.95 -7.49
N GLN A 55 15.66 12.47 -8.15
CA GLN A 55 16.99 13.08 -8.13
C GLN A 55 16.97 14.30 -9.06
N LYS A 56 16.35 15.41 -8.62
CA LYS A 56 16.60 16.71 -9.24
C LYS A 56 17.98 17.19 -8.77
N HIS A 57 18.83 17.52 -9.73
CA HIS A 57 20.16 18.11 -9.53
C HIS A 57 20.05 19.44 -8.76
#